data_AF-A0A7W5CIC8-F1
#
_entry.id   AF-A0A7W5CIC8-F1
#
_cell.length_a   1.000
_cell.length_b   1.000
_cell.length_c   1.000
_cell.angle_alpha   90.00
_cell.angle_beta   90.00
_cell.angle_gamma   90.00
#
_symmetry.space_group_name_H-M   'P 1'
#
loop_
_entity.id
_entity.type
_entity.pdbx_description
1 polymer ?
#
loop_
_entity_poly.entity_id
_entity_poly.type
_entity_poly.pdbx_seq_one_letter_code
_entity_poly.pdbx_strand_id
1 'polypeptide(L)'
;MTTINDIQIPIETRASRLRGAERPAPPAPVDDVAQTLAEYTRLALSTRSRLEIDPVEFTADGDVWVPLWLHAEPPAAARATVRRDGVETVVYRRWVEALPGETVTTDDGRLWRDVWEANPTERFESYVLRAALARAFADVIGDRPEPGKPRARAAAPAPVEPADGEPAPRLSDAEAAELEALVRALPWGVSDAPEVAAMPGPVPRPPAAHVPRLAAPETRGGVR
;
A
#
# COMPACT_ATOMS: atom_id res chain seq x y z
N MET A 1 61.62 51.21 -10.44
CA MET A 1 61.09 50.46 -11.58
C MET A 1 61.45 49.00 -11.35
N THR A 2 60.50 48.23 -10.82
CA THR A 2 60.66 46.80 -10.57
C THR A 2 59.34 46.15 -10.96
N THR A 3 59.30 45.55 -12.13
CA THR A 3 58.18 44.78 -12.68
C THR A 3 58.11 43.45 -11.93
N ILE A 4 56.98 43.17 -11.27
CA ILE A 4 56.71 41.87 -10.64
C ILE A 4 55.88 41.03 -11.62
N ASN A 5 56.31 39.79 -11.75
CA ASN A 5 55.98 38.81 -12.77
C ASN A 5 54.50 38.48 -12.94
N ASP A 6 54.15 38.28 -14.22
CA ASP A 6 53.02 37.50 -14.70
C ASP A 6 52.91 36.15 -13.97
N ILE A 7 51.79 35.94 -13.28
CA ILE A 7 51.36 34.63 -12.81
C ILE A 7 50.52 34.02 -13.93
N GLN A 8 51.13 33.18 -14.77
CA GLN A 8 50.37 32.36 -15.72
C GLN A 8 49.73 31.19 -14.96
N ILE A 9 48.42 31.27 -14.75
CA ILE A 9 47.61 30.14 -14.28
C ILE A 9 47.29 29.26 -15.50
N PRO A 10 47.77 28.00 -15.57
CA PRO A 10 47.38 27.11 -16.65
C PRO A 10 45.92 26.72 -16.47
N ILE A 11 45.07 27.23 -17.36
CA ILE A 11 43.66 26.86 -17.44
C ILE A 11 43.58 25.50 -18.13
N GLU A 12 43.79 24.42 -17.37
CA GLU A 12 43.50 23.08 -17.86
C GLU A 12 42.01 22.99 -18.17
N THR A 13 41.71 23.00 -19.46
CA THR A 13 40.37 22.81 -20.01
C THR A 13 40.02 21.33 -19.87
N ARG A 14 39.60 20.88 -18.69
CA ARG A 14 38.98 19.56 -18.52
C ARG A 14 37.52 19.63 -18.92
N ALA A 15 37.21 19.00 -20.04
CA ALA A 15 35.85 18.76 -20.49
C ALA A 15 35.06 17.96 -19.44
N SER A 16 34.02 18.61 -18.93
CA SER A 16 32.76 18.11 -18.39
C SER A 16 32.49 16.60 -18.60
N ARG A 17 32.48 15.81 -17.52
CA ARG A 17 31.67 14.59 -17.33
C ARG A 17 31.41 14.34 -15.83
N LEU A 18 30.69 15.24 -15.20
CA LEU A 18 29.87 14.89 -14.04
C LEU A 18 28.45 15.29 -14.39
N ARG A 19 27.83 14.53 -15.31
CA ARG A 19 26.38 14.34 -15.24
C ARG A 19 26.15 13.91 -13.80
N GLY A 20 25.37 14.70 -13.05
CA GLY A 20 24.80 14.21 -11.82
C GLY A 20 24.19 12.86 -12.15
N ALA A 21 24.83 11.79 -11.67
CA ALA A 21 24.09 10.58 -11.40
C ALA A 21 23.05 11.06 -10.40
N GLU A 22 21.84 11.28 -10.91
CA GLU A 22 20.67 11.61 -10.13
C GLU A 22 20.66 10.55 -9.02
N ARG A 23 21.14 10.93 -7.84
CA ARG A 23 21.13 10.05 -6.68
C ARG A 23 19.67 9.65 -6.57
N PRO A 24 19.31 8.36 -6.73
CA PRO A 24 17.92 7.97 -6.66
C PRO A 24 17.37 8.59 -5.38
N ALA A 25 16.28 9.34 -5.51
CA ALA A 25 15.66 10.01 -4.38
C ALA A 25 15.54 8.97 -3.26
N PRO A 26 15.96 9.29 -2.01
CA PRO A 26 15.82 8.34 -0.92
C PRO A 26 14.38 7.84 -0.92
N PRO A 27 14.13 6.52 -0.82
CA PRO A 27 12.78 6.00 -0.77
C PRO A 27 12.02 6.79 0.29
N ALA A 28 10.83 7.27 -0.06
CA ALA A 28 10.04 8.08 0.86
C ALA A 28 9.90 7.30 2.18
N PRO A 29 10.19 7.93 3.34
CA PRO A 29 10.03 7.29 4.65
C PRO A 29 8.62 6.72 4.73
N VAL A 30 8.54 5.41 4.99
CA VAL A 30 7.29 4.70 5.15
C VAL A 30 6.93 4.88 6.61
N ASP A 31 5.88 5.67 6.91
CA ASP A 31 5.40 5.87 8.28
C ASP A 31 5.15 4.50 8.94
N ASP A 32 6.10 4.11 9.80
CA ASP A 32 6.17 2.78 10.41
C ASP A 32 4.95 2.51 11.31
N VAL A 33 4.27 3.55 11.79
CA VAL A 33 3.08 3.46 12.66
C VAL A 33 1.81 3.26 11.82
N ALA A 34 1.69 3.98 10.70
CA ALA A 34 0.52 3.95 9.82
C ALA A 34 0.31 2.61 9.08
N GLN A 35 1.28 1.70 9.16
CA GLN A 35 1.25 0.39 8.51
C GLN A 35 1.36 -0.78 9.50
N THR A 36 1.16 -0.51 10.79
CA THR A 36 1.06 -1.58 11.79
C THR A 36 -0.23 -2.38 11.63
N LEU A 37 -0.20 -3.66 12.05
CA LEU A 37 -1.41 -4.48 12.12
C LEU A 37 -2.50 -3.80 12.98
N ALA A 38 -2.10 -3.16 14.07
CA ALA A 38 -3.01 -2.41 14.94
C ALA A 38 -3.76 -1.30 14.19
N GLU A 39 -3.10 -0.59 13.27
CA GLU A 39 -3.73 0.45 12.46
C GLU A 39 -4.76 -0.12 11.49
N TYR A 40 -4.44 -1.24 10.83
CA TYR A 40 -5.39 -1.93 9.93
C TYR A 40 -6.63 -2.39 10.69
N THR A 41 -6.43 -2.99 11.87
CA THR A 41 -7.54 -3.41 12.74
C THR A 41 -8.37 -2.21 13.20
N ARG A 42 -7.73 -1.09 13.55
CA ARG A 42 -8.44 0.15 13.92
C ARG A 42 -9.30 0.68 12.78
N LEU A 43 -8.78 0.70 11.55
CA LEU A 43 -9.52 1.13 10.36
C LEU A 43 -10.70 0.20 10.07
N ALA A 44 -10.49 -1.13 10.14
CA ALA A 44 -11.55 -2.10 9.98
C ALA A 44 -12.68 -1.87 11.00
N LEU A 45 -12.35 -1.68 12.27
CA LEU A 45 -13.32 -1.41 13.34
C LEU A 45 -14.07 -0.07 13.17
N SER A 46 -13.48 0.91 12.47
CA SER A 46 -14.14 2.21 12.24
C SER A 46 -15.40 2.12 11.36
N THR A 47 -15.53 1.04 10.57
CA THR A 47 -16.69 0.78 9.70
C THR A 47 -17.95 0.38 10.46
N ARG A 48 -17.84 0.03 11.74
CA ARG A 48 -18.91 -0.60 12.56
C ARG A 48 -19.40 -1.96 12.05
N SER A 49 -18.75 -2.55 11.06
CA SER A 49 -18.95 -3.96 10.69
C SER A 49 -18.41 -4.88 11.80
N ARG A 50 -18.97 -6.08 11.91
CA ARG A 50 -18.44 -7.15 12.75
C ARG A 50 -17.16 -7.69 12.13
N LEU A 51 -16.05 -7.58 12.85
CA LEU A 51 -14.74 -8.12 12.48
C LEU A 51 -14.46 -9.41 13.24
N GLU A 52 -14.16 -10.48 12.51
CA GLU A 52 -13.63 -11.73 13.06
C GLU A 52 -12.32 -12.08 12.35
N ILE A 53 -11.34 -12.55 13.10
CA ILE A 53 -10.03 -12.94 12.60
C ILE A 53 -9.76 -14.35 13.11
N ASP A 54 -9.57 -15.29 12.20
CA ASP A 54 -9.11 -16.64 12.57
C ASP A 54 -7.59 -16.62 12.79
N PRO A 55 -7.04 -17.58 13.56
CA PRO A 55 -5.59 -17.75 13.65
C PRO A 55 -4.96 -17.88 12.26
N VAL A 56 -3.86 -17.18 12.02
CA VAL A 56 -3.07 -17.35 10.80
C VAL A 56 -2.49 -18.75 10.79
N GLU A 57 -2.57 -19.40 9.63
CA GLU A 57 -2.04 -20.75 9.45
C GLU A 57 -0.85 -20.73 8.51
N PHE A 58 0.10 -21.61 8.78
CA PHE A 58 1.37 -21.75 8.08
C PHE A 58 1.49 -23.14 7.46
N THR A 59 2.29 -23.27 6.41
CA THR A 59 2.50 -24.55 5.73
C THR A 59 3.95 -24.73 5.26
N ALA A 60 4.42 -25.98 5.27
CA ALA A 60 5.70 -26.39 4.69
C ALA A 60 5.58 -26.69 3.19
N ASP A 61 4.41 -27.19 2.78
CA ASP A 61 4.21 -27.92 1.52
C ASP A 61 2.97 -27.48 0.74
N GLY A 62 2.05 -26.76 1.38
CA GLY A 62 0.75 -26.36 0.82
C GLY A 62 -0.39 -27.29 1.21
N ASP A 63 -0.09 -28.47 1.77
CA ASP A 63 -1.06 -29.52 2.06
C ASP A 63 -1.49 -29.47 3.54
N VAL A 64 -0.52 -29.35 4.44
CA VAL A 64 -0.78 -29.28 5.89
C VAL A 64 -0.66 -27.85 6.38
N TRP A 65 -1.70 -27.40 7.06
CA TRP A 65 -1.83 -26.04 7.59
C TRP A 65 -1.87 -26.09 9.11
N VAL A 66 -0.99 -25.33 9.77
CA VAL A 66 -0.88 -25.29 11.23
C VAL A 66 -0.95 -23.86 11.76
N PRO A 67 -1.65 -23.61 12.87
CA PRO A 67 -1.80 -22.26 13.43
C PRO A 67 -0.55 -21.75 14.19
N LEU A 68 0.46 -22.61 14.35
CA LEU A 68 1.70 -22.29 15.06
C LEU A 68 2.89 -22.90 14.32
N TRP A 69 3.89 -22.06 14.04
CA TRP A 69 5.12 -22.46 13.35
C TRP A 69 6.31 -22.45 14.29
N LEU A 70 6.83 -23.64 14.63
CA LEU A 70 7.96 -23.81 15.56
C LEU A 70 9.23 -24.35 14.88
N HIS A 71 9.22 -24.47 13.56
CA HIS A 71 10.38 -24.96 12.81
C HIS A 71 11.48 -23.89 12.72
N ALA A 72 12.73 -24.34 12.65
CA ALA A 72 13.88 -23.45 12.46
C ALA A 72 13.88 -22.80 11.06
N GLU A 73 13.36 -23.51 10.06
CA GLU A 73 13.20 -23.00 8.71
C GLU A 73 11.92 -22.16 8.60
N PRO A 74 11.92 -21.11 7.76
CA PRO A 74 10.71 -20.35 7.50
C PRO A 74 9.65 -21.23 6.82
N PRO A 75 8.35 -20.95 7.04
CA PRO A 75 7.29 -21.65 6.32
C PRO A 75 7.38 -21.37 4.82
N ALA A 76 6.84 -22.25 3.98
CA ALA A 76 6.74 -22.01 2.55
C ALA A 76 5.69 -20.92 2.25
N ALA A 77 4.59 -20.92 3.01
CA ALA A 77 3.49 -19.97 2.87
C ALA A 77 2.68 -19.81 4.16
N ALA A 78 1.85 -18.78 4.19
CA ALA A 78 0.85 -18.55 5.22
C ALA A 78 -0.49 -18.13 4.60
N ARG A 79 -1.58 -18.40 5.32
CA ARG A 79 -2.92 -17.96 5.00
C ARG A 79 -3.56 -17.28 6.19
N ALA A 80 -4.27 -16.18 5.94
CA ALA A 80 -5.06 -15.48 6.94
C ALA A 80 -6.52 -15.43 6.49
N THR A 81 -7.43 -15.62 7.45
CA THR A 81 -8.87 -15.58 7.22
C THR A 81 -9.48 -14.47 8.08
N VAL A 82 -10.17 -13.54 7.43
CA VAL A 82 -10.88 -12.43 8.05
C VAL A 82 -12.34 -12.50 7.63
N ARG A 83 -13.28 -12.34 8.57
CA ARG A 83 -14.70 -12.20 8.26
C ARG A 83 -15.20 -10.80 8.56
N ARG A 84 -15.90 -10.21 7.58
CA ARG A 84 -16.63 -8.94 7.72
C ARG A 84 -18.11 -9.24 7.65
N ASP A 85 -18.83 -9.01 8.74
CA ASP A 85 -20.29 -9.28 8.83
C ASP A 85 -20.64 -10.74 8.44
N GLY A 86 -19.74 -11.68 8.79
CA GLY A 86 -19.87 -13.10 8.46
C GLY A 86 -19.38 -13.49 7.06
N VAL A 87 -19.04 -12.53 6.19
CA VAL A 87 -18.47 -12.81 4.85
C VAL A 87 -16.98 -13.07 4.97
N GLU A 88 -16.57 -14.27 4.57
CA GLU A 88 -15.18 -14.73 4.66
C GLU A 88 -14.30 -14.18 3.54
N THR A 89 -13.10 -13.74 3.90
CA THR A 89 -12.01 -13.37 3.00
C THR A 89 -10.75 -14.12 3.43
N VAL A 90 -10.26 -14.98 2.54
CA VAL A 90 -9.01 -15.72 2.74
C VAL A 90 -7.93 -15.15 1.83
N VAL A 91 -6.75 -14.87 2.40
CA VAL A 91 -5.57 -14.45 1.65
C VAL A 91 -4.43 -15.41 1.88
N TYR A 92 -3.79 -15.83 0.79
CA TYR A 92 -2.60 -16.67 0.74
C TYR A 92 -1.39 -15.85 0.27
N ARG A 93 -0.24 -16.06 0.93
CA ARG A 93 1.04 -15.46 0.52
C ARG A 93 2.17 -16.46 0.70
N ARG A 94 3.11 -16.46 -0.25
CA ARG A 94 4.36 -17.21 -0.10
C ARG A 94 5.35 -16.43 0.74
N TRP A 95 6.20 -17.13 1.47
CA TRP A 95 7.26 -16.51 2.26
C TRP A 95 8.17 -15.62 1.43
N VAL A 96 8.62 -16.14 0.28
CA VAL A 96 9.50 -15.43 -0.65
C VAL A 96 8.88 -14.13 -1.20
N GLU A 97 7.55 -14.08 -1.30
CA GLU A 97 6.82 -12.89 -1.74
C GLU A 97 6.64 -11.86 -0.63
N ALA A 98 6.83 -12.24 0.63
CA ALA A 98 6.66 -11.34 1.77
C ALA A 98 7.96 -10.62 2.17
N LEU A 99 9.12 -11.16 1.79
CA LEU A 99 10.42 -10.59 2.12
C LEU A 99 10.55 -9.11 1.68
N PRO A 100 10.97 -8.19 2.57
CA PRO A 100 11.21 -6.81 2.20
C PRO A 100 12.22 -6.66 1.05
N GLY A 101 12.12 -5.56 0.30
CA GLY A 101 13.12 -5.23 -0.71
C GLY A 101 14.48 -4.96 -0.08
N GLU A 102 15.55 -5.37 -0.78
CA GLU A 102 16.92 -5.35 -0.25
C GLU A 102 17.45 -3.96 0.10
N THR A 103 16.86 -2.91 -0.48
CA THR A 103 17.29 -1.51 -0.32
C THR A 103 16.27 -0.65 0.44
N VAL A 104 15.23 -1.24 1.03
CA VAL A 104 14.17 -0.48 1.71
C VAL A 104 14.53 -0.25 3.16
N THR A 105 14.54 1.01 3.59
CA THR A 105 14.89 1.42 4.95
C THR A 105 13.67 1.87 5.75
N THR A 106 13.69 1.66 7.07
CA THR A 106 12.75 2.22 8.06
C THR A 106 13.03 3.69 8.30
N ASP A 107 12.15 4.36 9.07
CA ASP A 107 12.30 5.79 9.40
C ASP A 107 13.55 6.08 10.24
N ASP A 108 14.01 5.11 11.03
CA ASP A 108 15.25 5.17 11.81
C ASP A 108 16.51 4.76 11.01
N GLY A 109 16.37 4.48 9.71
CA GLY A 109 17.47 4.21 8.78
C GLY A 109 17.98 2.77 8.78
N ARG A 110 17.33 1.83 9.48
CA ARG A 110 17.65 0.39 9.42
C ARG A 110 17.10 -0.24 8.15
N LEU A 111 17.68 -1.34 7.69
CA LEU A 111 17.09 -2.11 6.60
C LEU A 111 15.86 -2.86 7.12
N TRP A 112 14.77 -2.81 6.37
CA TRP A 112 13.56 -3.57 6.70
C TRP A 112 13.82 -5.08 6.76
N ARG A 113 14.80 -5.55 6.00
CA ARG A 113 15.22 -6.95 6.01
C ARG A 113 15.79 -7.37 7.36
N ASP A 114 16.60 -6.53 8.01
CA ASP A 114 17.15 -6.81 9.34
C ASP A 114 16.03 -6.89 10.39
N VAL A 115 15.04 -6.00 10.30
CA VAL A 115 13.86 -5.99 11.16
C VAL A 115 13.00 -7.24 10.94
N TRP A 116 12.91 -7.71 9.71
CA TRP A 116 12.20 -8.94 9.35
C TRP A 116 12.91 -10.18 9.91
N GLU A 117 14.22 -10.27 9.71
CA GLU A 117 15.05 -11.41 10.13
C GLU A 117 15.13 -11.57 11.65
N ALA A 118 14.92 -10.48 12.41
CA ALA A 118 14.84 -10.54 13.87
C ALA A 118 13.61 -11.32 14.39
N ASN A 119 12.46 -11.23 13.71
CA ASN A 119 11.21 -11.91 14.10
C ASN A 119 10.44 -12.40 12.87
N PRO A 120 10.99 -13.37 12.11
CA PRO A 120 10.53 -13.73 10.78
C PRO A 120 9.06 -14.17 10.75
N THR A 121 8.67 -15.08 11.65
CA THR A 121 7.32 -15.65 11.70
C THR A 121 6.27 -14.60 12.03
N GLU A 122 6.48 -13.78 13.06
CA GLU A 122 5.54 -12.73 13.48
C GLU A 122 5.36 -11.67 12.38
N ARG A 123 6.45 -11.31 11.68
CA ARG A 123 6.41 -10.34 10.59
C ARG A 123 5.64 -10.87 9.39
N PHE A 124 5.84 -12.15 9.08
CA PHE A 124 5.08 -12.82 8.02
C PHE A 124 3.60 -12.95 8.38
N GLU A 125 3.29 -13.33 9.61
CA GLU A 125 1.92 -13.37 10.13
C GLU A 125 1.21 -12.02 9.95
N SER A 126 1.86 -10.97 10.45
CA SER A 126 1.35 -9.60 10.35
C SER A 126 1.14 -9.16 8.90
N TYR A 127 2.06 -9.55 8.00
CA TYR A 127 1.97 -9.25 6.58
C TYR A 127 0.75 -9.90 5.91
N VAL A 128 0.53 -11.20 6.14
CA VAL A 128 -0.63 -11.90 5.53
C VAL A 128 -1.94 -11.38 6.12
N LEU A 129 -1.97 -11.08 7.42
CA LEU A 129 -3.16 -10.55 8.08
C LEU A 129 -3.53 -9.14 7.60
N ARG A 130 -2.54 -8.24 7.40
CA ARG A 130 -2.80 -6.93 6.79
C ARG A 130 -3.36 -7.05 5.37
N ALA A 131 -2.81 -7.97 4.57
CA ALA A 131 -3.33 -8.22 3.22
C ALA A 131 -4.77 -8.75 3.25
N ALA A 132 -5.13 -9.62 4.22
CA ALA A 132 -6.50 -10.09 4.41
C ALA A 132 -7.44 -8.97 4.85
N LEU A 133 -7.01 -8.11 5.81
CA LEU A 133 -7.77 -6.94 6.26
C LEU A 133 -7.98 -5.94 5.11
N ALA A 134 -6.95 -5.63 4.33
CA ALA A 134 -7.03 -4.76 3.16
C ALA A 134 -8.08 -5.24 2.16
N ARG A 135 -8.12 -6.56 1.91
CA ARG A 135 -9.08 -7.16 0.99
C ARG A 135 -10.50 -7.18 1.56
N ALA A 136 -10.68 -7.50 2.83
CA ALA A 136 -12.00 -7.56 3.48
C ALA A 136 -12.63 -6.16 3.71
N PHE A 137 -11.79 -5.14 3.90
CA PHE A 137 -12.18 -3.76 4.16
C PHE A 137 -11.61 -2.80 3.11
N ALA A 138 -11.70 -3.18 1.84
CA ALA A 138 -11.13 -2.43 0.71
C ALA A 138 -11.68 -1.00 0.59
N ASP A 139 -12.88 -0.74 1.11
CA ASP A 139 -13.52 0.58 1.17
C ASP A 139 -12.82 1.58 2.09
N VAL A 140 -12.14 1.11 3.15
CA VAL A 140 -11.49 2.00 4.15
C VAL A 140 -9.97 1.83 4.17
N ILE A 141 -9.48 0.61 3.94
CA ILE A 141 -8.05 0.31 3.92
C ILE A 141 -7.49 0.49 2.51
N GLY A 142 -8.19 -0.01 1.49
CA GLY A 142 -7.81 0.11 0.07
C GLY A 142 -6.43 -0.47 -0.27
N ASP A 143 -5.84 0.03 -1.35
CA ASP A 143 -4.51 -0.39 -1.86
C ASP A 143 -3.36 0.29 -1.10
N ARG A 144 -3.41 0.29 0.24
CA ARG A 144 -2.31 0.82 1.04
C ARG A 144 -1.01 0.07 0.72
N PRO A 145 0.12 0.80 0.54
CA PRO A 145 1.39 0.14 0.31
C PRO A 145 1.78 -0.69 1.54
N GLU A 146 2.32 -1.88 1.29
CA GLU A 146 2.85 -2.73 2.36
C GLU A 146 4.24 -2.25 2.80
N PRO A 147 4.56 -2.32 4.11
CA PRO A 147 5.84 -1.87 4.64
C PRO A 147 6.98 -2.75 4.12
N GLY A 148 8.13 -2.13 3.85
CA GLY A 148 9.30 -2.82 3.33
C GLY A 148 9.19 -3.27 1.87
N LYS A 149 8.06 -3.05 1.19
CA LYS A 149 7.93 -3.29 -0.25
C LYS A 149 8.27 -2.02 -1.02
N PRO A 150 9.05 -2.12 -2.11
CA PRO A 150 9.18 -0.99 -3.00
C PRO A 150 7.78 -0.60 -3.45
N ARG A 151 7.38 0.63 -3.17
CA ARG A 151 6.15 1.18 -3.73
C ARG A 151 6.31 1.05 -5.24
N ALA A 152 5.47 0.24 -5.88
CA ALA A 152 5.30 0.38 -7.31
C ALA A 152 4.88 1.84 -7.49
N ARG A 153 5.82 2.68 -7.93
CA ARG A 153 5.48 3.97 -8.48
C ARG A 153 4.55 3.53 -9.60
N ALA A 154 3.24 3.73 -9.44
CA ALA A 154 2.34 3.67 -10.57
C ALA A 154 3.05 4.59 -11.56
N ALA A 155 3.66 3.99 -12.58
CA ALA A 155 4.17 4.78 -13.66
C ALA A 155 2.90 5.42 -14.17
N ALA A 156 2.66 6.68 -13.80
CA ALA A 156 1.84 7.53 -14.62
C ALA A 156 2.34 7.21 -16.02
N PRO A 157 1.46 6.70 -16.93
CA PRO A 157 1.91 6.25 -18.23
C PRO A 157 2.82 7.35 -18.73
N ALA A 158 4.11 7.05 -18.84
CA ALA A 158 5.06 8.07 -19.24
C ALA A 158 4.46 8.57 -20.55
N PRO A 159 4.13 9.87 -20.68
CA PRO A 159 3.71 10.36 -21.97
C PRO A 159 4.83 9.91 -22.90
N VAL A 160 4.49 9.00 -23.81
CA VAL A 160 5.41 8.57 -24.85
C VAL A 160 5.50 9.82 -25.69
N GLU A 161 6.41 10.73 -25.34
CA GLU A 161 6.83 11.73 -26.28
C GLU A 161 7.38 10.92 -27.46
N PRO A 162 6.74 10.98 -28.64
CA PRO A 162 7.28 10.32 -29.80
C PRO A 162 8.69 10.84 -29.97
N ALA A 163 9.66 9.94 -30.18
CA ALA A 163 11.01 10.34 -30.49
C ALA A 163 10.98 11.39 -31.61
N ASP A 164 11.71 12.49 -31.43
CA ASP A 164 11.78 13.58 -32.40
C ASP A 164 12.02 13.01 -33.81
N GLY A 165 10.97 13.06 -34.65
CA GLY A 165 11.02 12.66 -36.05
C GLY A 165 10.38 11.34 -36.44
N GLU A 166 9.83 10.53 -35.51
CA GLU A 166 9.01 9.37 -35.88
C GLU A 166 7.52 9.75 -35.90
N PRO A 167 6.84 9.73 -37.06
CA PRO A 167 5.40 9.93 -37.09
C PRO A 167 4.74 8.79 -36.31
N ALA A 168 3.80 9.13 -35.42
CA ALA A 168 2.97 8.16 -34.72
C ALA A 168 2.49 7.09 -35.72
N PRO A 169 2.52 5.79 -35.36
CA PRO A 169 2.08 4.73 -36.25
C PRO A 169 0.66 5.06 -36.69
N ARG A 170 0.51 5.41 -37.98
CA ARG A 170 -0.80 5.69 -38.55
C ARG A 170 -1.50 4.34 -38.65
N LEU A 171 -2.55 4.16 -37.86
CA LEU A 171 -3.52 3.10 -38.12
C LEU A 171 -3.96 3.25 -39.57
N SER A 172 -3.89 2.15 -40.33
CA SER A 172 -4.53 2.11 -41.63
C SER A 172 -6.03 2.32 -41.48
N ASP A 173 -6.70 2.80 -42.53
CA ASP A 173 -8.15 3.01 -42.50
C ASP A 173 -8.92 1.72 -42.13
N ALA A 174 -8.35 0.55 -42.46
CA ALA A 174 -8.89 -0.75 -42.10
C ALA A 174 -8.79 -1.02 -40.58
N GLU A 175 -7.63 -0.75 -39.97
CA GLU A 175 -7.42 -0.92 -38.53
C GLU A 175 -8.24 0.09 -37.71
N ALA A 176 -8.41 1.31 -38.23
CA ALA A 176 -9.28 2.31 -37.61
C ALA A 176 -10.75 1.86 -37.60
N ALA A 177 -11.24 1.29 -38.72
CA ALA A 177 -12.59 0.78 -38.82
C ALA A 177 -12.84 -0.44 -37.91
N GLU A 178 -11.84 -1.33 -37.77
CA GLU A 178 -11.92 -2.50 -36.89
C GLU A 178 -11.95 -2.09 -35.40
N LEU A 179 -11.13 -1.11 -35.03
CA LEU A 179 -11.13 -0.53 -33.68
C LEU A 179 -12.47 0.15 -33.37
N GLU A 180 -13.04 0.90 -34.32
CA GLU A 180 -14.35 1.55 -34.14
C GLU A 180 -15.48 0.52 -34.00
N ALA A 181 -15.43 -0.58 -34.76
CA ALA A 181 -16.38 -1.68 -34.64
C ALA A 181 -16.30 -2.37 -33.27
N LEU A 182 -15.08 -2.60 -32.76
CA LEU A 182 -14.84 -3.16 -31.42
C LEU A 182 -15.36 -2.24 -30.32
N VAL A 183 -15.08 -0.93 -30.41
CA VAL A 183 -15.58 0.07 -29.44
C VAL A 183 -17.11 0.13 -29.46
N ARG A 184 -17.73 0.04 -30.63
CA ARG A 184 -19.20 0.02 -30.78
C ARG A 184 -19.83 -1.28 -30.26
N ALA A 185 -19.11 -2.40 -30.30
CA ALA A 185 -19.55 -3.69 -29.80
C ALA A 185 -19.40 -3.83 -28.27
N LEU A 186 -18.72 -2.90 -27.59
CA LEU A 186 -18.64 -2.90 -26.14
C LEU A 186 -20.03 -2.67 -25.54
N PRO A 187 -20.44 -3.45 -24.52
CA PRO A 187 -21.78 -3.40 -23.92
C PRO A 187 -22.01 -2.15 -23.05
N TRP A 188 -21.15 -1.14 -23.15
CA TRP A 188 -21.33 0.15 -22.49
C TRP A 188 -22.32 0.95 -23.34
N GLY A 189 -23.58 0.52 -23.30
CA GLY A 189 -24.67 1.34 -23.78
C GLY A 189 -24.50 2.73 -23.18
N VAL A 190 -24.60 3.75 -24.03
CA VAL A 190 -25.01 5.08 -23.59
C VAL A 190 -26.33 4.85 -22.88
N SER A 191 -26.26 4.64 -21.56
CA SER A 191 -27.43 4.55 -20.74
C SER A 191 -28.04 5.93 -20.86
N ASP A 192 -29.12 6.04 -21.62
CA ASP A 192 -30.05 7.14 -21.50
C ASP A 192 -30.33 7.26 -20.00
N ALA A 193 -29.69 8.24 -19.37
CA ALA A 193 -29.82 8.45 -17.95
C ALA A 193 -31.30 8.75 -17.71
N PRO A 194 -32.01 7.99 -16.88
CA PRO A 194 -33.34 8.40 -16.48
C PRO A 194 -33.20 9.75 -15.78
N GLU A 195 -33.95 10.70 -16.34
CA GLU A 195 -34.30 12.00 -15.80
C GLU A 195 -34.32 11.99 -14.26
N VAL A 196 -33.55 12.93 -13.68
CA VAL A 196 -33.26 13.08 -12.27
C VAL A 196 -34.52 12.97 -11.42
N ALA A 197 -34.78 11.77 -10.88
CA ALA A 197 -35.82 11.57 -9.89
C ALA A 197 -35.40 12.31 -8.61
N ALA A 198 -36.30 13.16 -8.14
CA ALA A 198 -36.14 14.07 -7.02
C ALA A 198 -35.49 13.42 -5.78
N MET A 199 -34.57 14.16 -5.15
CA MET A 199 -33.90 13.78 -3.91
C MET A 199 -34.91 13.29 -2.84
N PRO A 200 -34.68 12.14 -2.19
CA PRO A 200 -35.43 11.78 -1.01
C PRO A 200 -35.12 12.76 0.12
N GLY A 201 -36.19 13.22 0.80
CA GLY A 201 -36.11 14.18 1.90
C GLY A 201 -35.26 13.70 3.10
N PRO A 202 -35.02 14.58 4.08
CA PRO A 202 -34.11 14.32 5.19
C PRO A 202 -34.50 13.07 5.97
N VAL A 203 -33.54 12.15 6.11
CA VAL A 203 -33.67 10.92 6.88
C VAL A 203 -33.96 11.27 8.35
N PRO A 204 -35.03 10.73 8.97
CA PRO A 204 -35.33 10.98 10.37
C PRO A 204 -34.20 10.46 11.25
N ARG A 205 -33.69 11.32 12.14
CA ARG A 205 -32.66 10.95 13.11
C ARG A 205 -33.20 9.88 14.06
N PRO A 206 -32.47 8.78 14.31
CA PRO A 206 -32.84 7.84 15.35
C PRO A 206 -32.81 8.53 16.71
N PRO A 207 -33.69 8.14 17.65
CA PRO A 207 -33.69 8.68 19.01
C PRO A 207 -32.34 8.40 19.68
N ALA A 208 -31.83 9.38 20.43
CA ALA A 208 -30.56 9.26 21.13
C ALA A 208 -30.57 8.05 22.06
N ALA A 209 -29.54 7.21 21.97
CA ALA A 209 -29.35 6.11 22.89
C ALA A 209 -29.27 6.66 24.33
N HIS A 210 -30.03 6.05 25.23
CA HIS A 210 -30.03 6.40 26.64
C HIS A 210 -28.68 5.95 27.23
N VAL A 211 -27.66 6.80 27.16
CA VAL A 211 -26.37 6.54 27.80
C VAL A 211 -26.54 6.83 29.30
N PRO A 212 -26.47 5.82 30.19
CA PRO A 212 -26.44 6.07 31.62
C PRO A 212 -25.19 6.90 31.94
N ARG A 213 -25.39 8.09 32.52
CA ARG A 213 -24.29 8.92 33.01
C ARG A 213 -23.63 8.18 34.17
N LEU A 214 -22.36 7.79 34.01
CA LEU A 214 -21.51 7.37 35.11
C LEU A 214 -21.39 8.54 36.08
N ALA A 215 -21.93 8.37 37.29
CA ALA A 215 -21.74 9.31 38.38
C ALA A 215 -20.24 9.39 38.71
N ALA A 216 -19.70 10.62 38.76
CA ALA A 216 -18.34 10.83 39.19
C ALA A 216 -18.17 10.31 40.63
N PRO A 217 -17.05 9.65 40.96
CA PRO A 217 -16.80 9.20 42.32
C PRO A 217 -16.66 10.42 43.24
N GLU A 218 -17.47 10.45 44.29
CA GLU A 218 -17.35 11.42 45.37
C GLU A 218 -15.94 11.33 45.96
N THR A 219 -15.19 12.42 45.85
CA THR A 219 -13.91 12.59 46.55
C THR A 219 -14.18 12.63 48.04
N ARG A 220 -14.10 11.47 48.70
CA ARG A 220 -14.13 11.36 50.15
C ARG A 220 -12.79 11.87 50.70
N GLY A 221 -12.85 13.03 51.35
CA GLY A 221 -11.70 13.60 52.04
C GLY A 221 -11.18 12.70 53.18
N GLY A 222 -9.86 12.63 53.29
CA GLY A 222 -9.13 12.40 54.54
C GLY A 222 -8.34 13.69 54.80
N VAL A 223 -8.72 14.53 55.76
CA VAL A 223 -8.44 14.41 57.21
C VAL A 223 -6.92 14.27 57.45
N ARG A 224 -6.30 15.39 57.82
CA ARG A 224 -5.09 15.45 58.65
C ARG A 224 -5.52 15.65 60.09
#